data_AF-A0A662AHM1-F1
#
_entry.id   AF-A0A662AHM1-F1
#
_cell.length_a   1.000
_cell.length_b   1.000
_cell.length_c   1.000
_cell.angle_alpha   90.00
_cell.angle_beta   90.00
_cell.angle_gamma   90.00
#
_symmetry.space_group_name_H-M   'P 1'
#
loop_
_entity.id
_entity.type
_entity.pdbx_description
1 polymer ?
#
loop_
_entity_poly.entity_id
_entity_poly.type
_entity_poly.pdbx_seq_one_letter_code
_entity_poly.pdbx_strand_id
1 'polypeptide(L)' 'QPEFISSFTIGSLPNNFSYPNIEYNTLEKGFFESGIMLNSILKSGFSTIGIGAFYRYGAYAFPNEWDNFALKFSLKFVL' A
#
# COMPACT_ATOMS: atom_id res chain seq x y z
N GLN A 1 -6.19 17.69 6.02
CA GLN A 1 -6.16 17.07 7.36
C GLN A 1 -5.32 15.81 7.27
N PRO A 2 -4.42 15.52 8.23
CA PRO A 2 -3.71 14.25 8.26
C PRO A 2 -4.69 13.12 8.62
N GLU A 3 -4.62 12.04 7.86
CA GLU A 3 -5.38 10.81 8.07
C GLU A 3 -4.39 9.68 8.42
N PHE A 4 -4.75 8.86 9.40
CA PHE A 4 -4.04 7.61 9.65
C PHE A 4 -4.75 6.49 8.90
N ILE A 5 -3.99 5.69 8.17
CA ILE A 5 -4.50 4.59 7.35
C ILE A 5 -3.79 3.33 7.77
N SER A 6 -4.56 2.27 8.07
CA SER A 6 -4.04 0.92 8.28
C SER A 6 -4.80 -0.02 7.35
N SER A 7 -4.05 -0.82 6.59
CA SER A 7 -4.59 -1.77 5.61
C SER A 7 -4.11 -3.18 5.95
N PHE A 8 -4.98 -4.15 5.71
CA PHE A 8 -4.68 -5.56 5.84
C PHE A 8 -5.19 -6.32 4.63
N THR A 9 -4.37 -7.23 4.11
CA THR A 9 -4.72 -8.10 2.98
C THR A 9 -4.34 -9.53 3.28
N ILE A 10 -5.25 -10.47 3.03
CA ILE A 10 -5.00 -11.91 3.13
C ILE A 10 -5.51 -12.59 1.86
N GLY A 11 -4.74 -13.53 1.32
CA GLY A 11 -5.13 -14.26 0.11
C GLY A 11 -4.13 -15.32 -0.31
N SER A 12 -4.64 -16.39 -0.90
CA SER A 12 -3.84 -17.48 -1.48
C SER A 12 -4.02 -17.49 -3.01
N LEU A 13 -3.02 -18.03 -3.71
CA LEU A 13 -3.11 -18.29 -5.15
C LEU A 13 -3.23 -19.81 -5.37
N PRO A 14 -4.23 -20.30 -6.13
CA PRO A 14 -4.35 -21.72 -6.43
C PRO A 14 -3.19 -22.20 -7.30
N ASN A 15 -2.67 -23.39 -6.98
CA ASN A 15 -1.47 -23.98 -7.59
C ASN A 15 -1.56 -24.25 -9.12
N ASN A 16 -2.75 -24.14 -9.72
CA ASN A 16 -2.97 -24.38 -11.14
C ASN A 16 -2.48 -23.26 -12.07
N PHE A 17 -2.01 -22.13 -11.52
CA PHE A 17 -1.39 -21.01 -12.24
C PHE A 17 0.15 -21.04 -12.20
N SER A 18 0.77 -22.22 -12.11
CA SER A 18 2.23 -22.33 -12.17
C SER A 18 2.72 -22.12 -13.60
N TYR A 19 2.99 -20.86 -13.95
CA TYR A 19 3.84 -20.54 -15.09
C TYR A 19 5.26 -21.01 -14.79
N PRO A 20 5.89 -21.83 -15.65
CA PRO A 20 7.26 -22.23 -15.43
C PRO A 20 8.15 -20.98 -15.39
N ASN A 21 8.97 -20.87 -14.35
CA ASN A 21 9.99 -19.85 -14.15
C ASN A 21 9.54 -18.47 -13.62
N ILE A 22 8.38 -18.37 -12.95
CA ILE A 22 7.99 -17.17 -12.20
C ILE A 22 7.85 -17.54 -10.72
N GLU A 23 8.77 -17.05 -9.88
CA GLU A 23 8.58 -17.08 -8.42
C GLU A 23 7.61 -15.97 -8.02
N TYR A 24 6.59 -16.31 -7.23
CA TYR A 24 5.63 -15.36 -6.70
C TYR A 24 5.42 -15.59 -5.20
N ASN A 25 5.17 -14.52 -4.47
CA ASN A 25 4.80 -14.57 -3.06
C ASN A 25 3.27 -14.52 -2.94
N THR A 26 2.69 -15.47 -2.18
CA THR A 26 1.28 -15.43 -1.79
C THR A 26 1.10 -14.60 -0.52
N LEU A 27 -0.12 -14.18 -0.20
CA LEU A 27 -0.46 -13.33 0.96
C LEU A 27 -1.08 -14.13 2.13
N GLU A 28 -0.76 -15.42 2.24
CA GLU A 28 -1.35 -16.35 3.21
C GLU A 28 -1.04 -16.00 4.67
N LYS A 29 0.09 -15.35 4.93
CA LYS A 29 0.50 -14.92 6.27
C LYS A 29 -0.08 -13.55 6.68
N GLY A 30 -0.85 -12.93 5.81
CA GLY A 30 -1.41 -11.60 6.02
C GLY A 30 -0.40 -10.47 5.80
N PHE A 31 -0.72 -9.55 4.89
CA PHE A 31 0.04 -8.34 4.61
C PHE A 31 -0.53 -7.16 5.39
N PHE A 32 0.34 -6.44 6.10
CA PHE A 32 -0.04 -5.27 6.89
C PHE A 32 0.76 -4.05 6.46
N GLU A 33 0.07 -2.92 6.31
CA GLU A 33 0.68 -1.65 5.99
C GLU A 33 -0.07 -0.54 6.73
N SER A 34 0.68 0.33 7.42
CA SER A 34 0.12 1.52 8.07
C SER A 34 0.85 2.77 7.63
N GLY A 35 0.16 3.89 7.60
CA GLY A 35 0.74 5.14 7.13
C GLY A 35 -0.07 6.36 7.51
N ILE A 36 0.54 7.51 7.25
CA ILE A 36 -0.10 8.80 7.40
C ILE A 36 -0.28 9.37 6.00
N MET A 37 -1.49 9.82 5.72
CA MET A 37 -1.88 10.44 4.47
C MET A 37 -2.27 11.89 4.73
N LEU A 38 -1.60 12.83 4.07
CA LEU A 38 -2.00 14.22 4.04
C LEU A 38 -2.82 14.47 2.78
N ASN A 39 -4.14 14.54 2.97
CA ASN A 39 -5.05 14.93 1.91
C ASN A 39 -5.13 16.46 1.79
N SER A 40 -5.36 16.93 0.56
CA SER A 40 -5.60 18.33 0.22
C SER A 40 -4.39 19.26 0.24
N ILE A 41 -3.26 18.80 -0.30
CA ILE A 41 -2.10 19.64 -0.56
C ILE A 41 -2.41 20.68 -1.64
N LEU A 42 -3.12 20.26 -2.69
CA LEU A 42 -3.63 21.14 -3.73
C LEU A 42 -5.11 20.84 -3.95
N LYS A 43 -5.95 21.86 -3.78
CA LYS A 43 -7.37 21.85 -4.14
C LYS A 43 -7.52 22.69 -5.40
N SER A 44 -7.84 22.05 -6.52
CA SER A 44 -8.19 22.75 -7.76
C SER A 44 -9.61 22.34 -8.11
N GLY A 45 -10.59 23.19 -7.81
CA GLY A 45 -12.02 23.02 -8.15
C GLY A 45 -12.60 21.63 -7.83
N PHE A 46 -12.40 20.70 -8.77
CA PHE A 46 -12.93 19.33 -8.81
C PHE A 46 -11.92 18.24 -8.42
N SER A 47 -10.70 18.60 -8.01
CA SER A 47 -9.64 17.62 -7.70
C SER A 47 -8.84 18.01 -6.45
N THR A 48 -8.52 17.00 -5.66
CA THR A 48 -7.73 17.09 -4.45
C THR A 48 -6.53 16.17 -4.57
N ILE A 49 -5.32 16.73 -4.48
CA ILE A 49 -4.08 15.95 -4.43
C ILE A 49 -3.68 15.72 -2.98
N GLY A 50 -3.19 14.53 -2.68
CA GLY A 50 -2.60 14.17 -1.39
C GLY A 50 -1.31 13.38 -1.55
N ILE A 51 -0.52 13.36 -0.48
CA ILE A 51 0.69 12.54 -0.35
C ILE A 51 0.62 11.77 0.97
N GLY A 52 1.21 10.59 1.03
CA GLY A 52 1.32 9.83 2.26
C GLY A 52 2.58 9.01 2.33
N ALA A 53 3.01 8.74 3.56
CA ALA A 53 4.11 7.83 3.85
C ALA A 53 3.53 6.62 4.57
N PHE A 54 3.88 5.44 4.07
CA PHE A 54 3.39 4.16 4.54
C PHE A 54 4.57 3.27 4.90
N TYR A 55 4.35 2.39 5.85
CA TYR A 55 5.32 1.43 6.33
C TYR A 55 4.65 0.05 6.41
N ARG A 56 5.27 -0.94 5.76
CA ARG A 56 4.81 -2.33 5.78
C ARG A 56 5.51 -3.11 6.88
N TYR A 57 4.78 -3.98 7.57
CA TYR A 57 5.31 -4.75 8.69
C TYR A 57 4.71 -6.16 8.74
N GLY A 58 5.29 -7.00 9.60
CA GLY A 58 4.85 -8.39 9.79
C GLY A 58 5.54 -9.38 8.84
N ALA A 59 4.83 -10.44 8.45
CA ALA A 59 5.40 -11.57 7.72
C ALA A 59 5.98 -11.22 6.33
N TYR A 60 5.59 -10.07 5.79
CA TYR A 60 6.03 -9.56 4.49
C TYR A 60 6.89 -8.29 4.62
N ALA A 61 7.51 -8.04 5.77
CA ALA A 61 8.53 -7.00 5.90
C ALA A 61 9.84 -7.43 5.20
N PHE A 62 10.53 -6.50 4.55
CA PHE A 62 11.89 -6.71 4.06
C PHE A 62 12.89 -6.67 5.22
N PRO A 63 14.03 -7.36 5.12
CA PRO A 63 15.10 -7.30 6.12
C PRO A 63 15.70 -5.90 6.30
N ASN A 64 15.67 -5.09 5.24
CA ASN A 64 16.10 -3.71 5.29
C ASN A 64 14.90 -2.80 5.58
N GLU A 65 15.00 -2.07 6.69
CA GLU A 65 13.96 -1.16 7.19
C GLU A 65 13.55 -0.10 6.17
N TRP A 66 14.49 0.39 5.36
CA TRP A 66 14.22 1.42 4.38
C TRP A 66 13.36 0.92 3.21
N ASP A 67 13.46 -0.37 2.88
CA ASP A 67 12.67 -0.96 1.80
C ASP A 67 11.21 -1.16 2.23
N ASN A 68 10.91 -1.06 3.54
CA ASN A 68 9.56 -1.14 4.08
C ASN A 68 8.80 0.19 4.00
N PHE A 69 9.49 1.30 3.71
CA PHE A 69 8.86 2.60 3.52
C PHE A 69 8.36 2.79 2.07
N ALA A 70 7.15 3.30 1.94
CA ALA A 70 6.55 3.64 0.66
C ALA A 70 5.96 5.06 0.68
N LEU A 71 6.35 5.89 -0.28
CA LEU A 71 5.69 7.17 -0.54
C LEU A 71 4.57 6.95 -1.56
N LYS A 72 3.35 7.38 -1.22
CA LYS A 72 2.17 7.25 -2.07
C LYS A 72 1.58 8.61 -2.39
N PHE A 73 1.09 8.76 -3.62
CA PHE A 73 0.38 9.93 -4.08
C PHE A 73 -1.09 9.57 -4.31
N SER A 74 -2.00 10.47 -3.97
CA SER A 74 -3.43 10.29 -4.18
C SER A 74 -3.99 11.46 -4.96
N LEU A 75 -4.88 11.16 -5.90
CA LEU A 75 -5.70 12.12 -6.62
C LEU A 75 -7.17 11.72 -6.40
N LYS A 76 -7.92 12.59 -5.72
CA LYS A 76 -9.35 12.43 -5.47
C LYS A 76 -10.12 13.43 -6.31
N PHE A 77 -11.08 12.94 -7.09
CA PHE A 77 -12.01 13.80 -7.84
C PHE A 77 -13.28 14.00 -7.02
N VAL A 78 -13.69 15.26 -6.86
CA VAL A 78 -14.95 15.64 -6.24
C VAL A 78 -15.81 16.21 -7.36
N LEU A 79 -16.80 15.42 -7.79
CA LEU A 79 -17.84 15.81 -8.75
C LEU A 79 -19.01 16.46 -8.02
#